data_AF-A0AAV9R354-F1
#
_entry.id   AF-A0AAV9R354-F1
#
_cell.length_a   1.000
_cell.length_b   1.000
_cell.length_c   1.000
_cell.angle_alpha   90.00
_cell.angle_beta   90.00
_cell.angle_gamma   90.00
#
_symmetry.space_group_name_H-M   'P 1'
#
loop_
_entity.id
_entity.type
_entity.pdbx_description
1 polymer ?
#
loop_
_entity_poly.entity_id
_entity_poly.type
_entity_poly.pdbx_seq_one_letter_code
_entity_poly.pdbx_strand_id
1 'polypeptide(L)' 'MDSDMFLNIDNLVIMLQTPGIPKLNYLTGMLMWNRPVVRSKNSKWYVPEEMYPDPQYPTYTL' A
#
# COMPACT_ATOMS: atom_id res chain seq x y z
N MET A 1 -6.48 0.33 7.04
CA MET A 1 -7.19 -0.93 7.31
C MET A 1 -8.65 -0.66 7.18
N ASP A 2 -9.32 -1.46 6.36
CA ASP A 2 -10.73 -1.28 6.06
C ASP A 2 -11.58 -2.06 7.06
N SER A 3 -12.85 -1.67 7.21
CA SER A 3 -13.77 -2.31 8.17
C SER A 3 -14.16 -3.73 7.78
N ASP A 4 -13.83 -4.15 6.56
CA ASP A 4 -14.03 -5.49 6.01
C ASP A 4 -12.76 -6.36 6.04
N MET A 5 -11.72 -5.91 6.75
CA MET A 5 -10.48 -6.67 6.95
C MET A 5 -10.39 -7.32 8.33
N PHE A 6 -9.81 -8.51 8.40
CA PHE A 6 -9.38 -9.13 9.65
C PHE A 6 -7.91 -8.82 9.92
N LEU A 7 -7.57 -8.46 11.16
CA LEU A 7 -6.19 -8.26 11.62
C LEU A 7 -5.87 -9.26 12.74
N ASN A 8 -4.82 -10.06 12.52
CA ASN A 8 -4.24 -10.87 13.57
C ASN A 8 -3.33 -10.01 14.45
N ILE A 9 -3.87 -9.56 15.60
CA ILE A 9 -3.17 -8.67 16.53
C ILE A 9 -1.97 -9.38 17.17
N ASP A 10 -2.10 -10.65 17.54
CA ASP A 10 -1.02 -11.39 18.21
C ASP A 10 0.23 -11.47 17.33
N ASN A 11 0.06 -11.84 16.06
CA ASN A 11 1.16 -11.88 15.11
C ASN A 11 1.74 -10.48 14.83
N LEU A 12 0.90 -9.45 14.77
CA LEU A 12 1.37 -8.08 14.58
C LEU A 12 2.26 -7.63 15.74
N VAL A 13 1.85 -7.89 16.98
CA VAL A 13 2.63 -7.53 18.17
C VAL A 13 3.97 -8.28 18.18
N ILE A 14 3.95 -9.60 17.92
CA ILE A 14 5.17 -10.41 17.84
C ILE A 14 6.12 -9.85 16.76
N MET A 15 5.60 -9.53 15.57
CA MET A 15 6.38 -8.96 14.49
C MET A 15 7.03 -7.63 14.91
N LEU A 16 6.28 -6.70 15.49
CA LEU A 16 6.79 -5.39 15.89
C LEU A 16 7.80 -5.45 17.05
N GLN A 17 7.73 -6.49 17.88
CA GLN A 17 8.69 -6.73 18.97
C GLN A 17 9.94 -7.48 18.51
N THR A 18 9.97 -8.01 17.28
CA THR A 18 11.11 -8.77 16.77
C THR A 18 12.37 -7.89 16.73
N PRO A 19 13.52 -8.36 17.26
CA PRO A 19 14.76 -7.60 17.23
C PRO A 19 15.16 -7.18 15.81
N GLY A 20 15.62 -5.95 15.66
CA GLY A 20 16.03 -5.39 14.36
C GLY A 20 14.91 -4.69 13.58
N ILE A 21 13.65 -4.79 14.01
CA ILE A 21 12.57 -3.99 13.41
C ILE A 21 12.76 -2.51 13.78
N PRO A 22 12.80 -1.60 12.79
CA PRO A 22 12.93 -0.17 13.06
C PRO A 22 11.71 0.35 13.82
N LYS A 23 11.95 1.23 14.80
CA LYS A 23 10.89 1.87 15.60
C LYS A 23 10.45 3.23 15.06
N LEU A 24 11.23 3.81 14.16
CA LEU A 24 11.00 5.13 13.56
C LEU A 24 11.00 5.00 12.05
N ASN A 25 10.09 5.72 11.39
CA ASN A 25 9.92 5.72 9.93
C ASN A 25 9.78 4.30 9.33
N TYR A 26 9.15 3.39 10.09
CA TYR A 26 8.89 2.03 9.66
C TYR A 26 7.51 1.91 9.02
N LEU A 27 7.48 1.56 7.74
CA LEU A 27 6.26 1.27 6.99
C LEU A 27 6.35 -0.17 6.49
N THR A 28 5.32 -0.97 6.74
CA THR A 28 5.20 -2.35 6.28
C THR A 28 3.77 -2.64 5.85
N GLY A 29 3.59 -3.64 5.00
CA GLY A 29 2.32 -4.00 4.39
C GLY A 29 2.53 -4.69 3.06
N MET A 30 1.47 -4.78 2.25
CA MET A 30 1.61 -5.29 0.88
C MET A 30 2.20 -4.19 0.00
N LEU A 31 3.48 -4.32 -0.35
CA LEU A 31 4.17 -3.32 -1.14
C LEU A 31 3.70 -3.33 -2.59
N MET A 32 3.17 -2.19 -3.01
CA MET A 32 2.83 -1.88 -4.38
C MET A 32 3.97 -1.09 -4.98
N TRP A 33 4.80 -1.78 -5.74
CA TRP A 33 5.91 -1.20 -6.49
C TRP A 33 5.68 -1.46 -7.98
N ASN A 34 6.26 -0.60 -8.82
CA ASN A 34 6.13 -0.68 -10.27
C ASN A 34 4.68 -0.77 -10.78
N ARG A 35 3.75 -0.02 -10.19
CA ARG A 35 2.32 -0.10 -10.54
C ARG A 35 1.94 0.92 -11.61
N PRO A 36 1.51 0.50 -12.82
CA PRO A 36 1.04 1.43 -13.82
C PRO A 36 -0.26 2.11 -13.35
N VAL A 37 -0.41 3.37 -13.73
CA VAL A 37 -1.62 4.14 -13.45
C VAL A 37 -2.79 3.55 -14.24
N VAL A 38 -3.94 3.38 -13.58
CA VAL A 38 -5.08 2.71 -14.19
C VAL A 38 -5.79 3.67 -15.14
N ARG A 39 -5.62 3.48 -16.46
CA ARG A 39 -6.21 4.33 -17.51
C ARG A 39 -7.52 3.80 -18.10
N SER A 40 -7.99 2.64 -17.67
CA SER A 40 -9.27 2.10 -18.13
C SER A 40 -10.44 2.83 -17.46
N LYS A 41 -11.25 3.56 -18.24
CA LYS A 41 -12.41 4.34 -17.76
C LYS A 41 -13.50 3.48 -17.09
N ASN A 42 -13.52 2.19 -17.35
CA ASN A 42 -14.48 1.25 -16.75
C ASN A 42 -14.01 0.70 -15.39
N SER A 43 -12.80 1.05 -14.95
CA SER A 43 -12.27 0.63 -13.65
C SER A 43 -12.74 1.57 -12.53
N LYS A 44 -13.08 0.99 -11.37
CA LYS A 44 -13.27 1.75 -10.12
C LYS A 44 -12.08 2.66 -9.79
N TRP A 45 -10.88 2.27 -10.22
CA TRP A 45 -9.62 2.93 -9.91
C TRP A 45 -9.09 3.82 -11.04
N TYR A 46 -9.92 4.17 -12.03
CA TYR A 46 -9.51 5.01 -13.16
C TYR A 46 -8.94 6.36 -12.71
N VAL A 47 -7.78 6.73 -13.28
CA VAL A 47 -7.17 8.05 -13.11
C VAL A 47 -6.89 8.68 -14.48
N PRO A 48 -7.44 9.87 -14.79
CA PRO A 48 -7.14 10.61 -16.01
C PRO A 48 -5.68 11.10 -16.07
N GLU A 49 -5.15 11.25 -17.29
CA GLU A 49 -3.76 11.67 -17.51
C GLU A 49 -3.56 13.15 -17.14
N GLU A 50 -4.57 13.98 -17.35
CA GLU A 50 -4.57 15.39 -16.95
C GLU A 50 -4.47 15.61 -15.43
N MET A 51 -4.91 14.63 -14.62
CA MET A 51 -4.82 14.70 -13.15
C MET A 51 -3.47 14.15 -12.65
N TYR A 52 -2.97 13.11 -13.31
CA TYR A 52 -1.72 12.46 -12.95
C TYR A 52 -1.02 12.02 -14.23
N PRO A 53 -0.05 12.80 -14.74
CA PRO A 53 0.55 12.55 -16.05
C PRO A 53 1.56 11.40 -16.03
N ASP A 54 2.16 11.11 -14.87
CA ASP A 54 3.13 10.02 -14.78
C ASP A 54 2.46 8.67 -15.08
N PRO A 55 3.15 7.77 -15.80
CA PRO A 55 2.57 6.48 -16.20
C PRO A 55 2.51 5.46 -15.06
N GLN A 56 3.17 5.75 -13.93
CA GLN A 56 3.38 4.82 -12.84
C GLN A 56 3.20 5.52 -11.49
N TYR A 57 2.52 4.87 -10.56
CA TYR A 57 2.40 5.35 -9.19
C TYR A 57 3.73 5.22 -8.44
N PRO A 58 4.02 6.10 -7.46
CA PRO A 58 5.13 5.89 -6.54
C PRO A 58 4.91 4.59 -5.75
N THR A 59 5.96 4.10 -5.08
CA THR A 59 5.82 2.94 -4.20
C THR A 59 4.91 3.27 -3.00
N TYR A 60 3.94 2.40 -2.72
CA TYR A 60 3.00 2.53 -1.59
C TYR A 60 2.62 1.17 -0.99
N THR A 61 1.88 1.19 0.12
CA THR A 61 1.29 -0.01 0.73
C THR A 61 -0.23 -0.01 0.55
N LEU A 62 -0.83 -1.17 0.26
CA LEU A 62 -2.28 -1.38 0.33
C LEU A 62 -2.75 -1.58 1.77
#